data_AF-A0A7C2ZHE0-F1
#
_entry.id   AF-A0A7C2ZHE0-F1
#
_cell.length_a   1.000
_cell.length_b   1.000
_cell.length_c   1.000
_cell.angle_alpha   90.00
_cell.angle_beta   90.00
_cell.angle_gamma   90.00
#
_symmetry.space_group_name_H-M   'P 1'
#
loop_
_entity.id
_entity.type
_entity.pdbx_description
1 polymer ?
#
loop_
_entity_poly.entity_id
_entity_poly.type
_entity_poly.pdbx_seq_one_letter_code
_entity_poly.pdbx_strand_id
1 'polypeptide(L)' 'MRAKPGIESIIPYQPGKPIEEVQRELGLRDVVKLASNENPLGPSPLAVEAIKHAAAKINLYPDGNAYYLK' A
#
# COMPACT_ATOMS: atom_id res chain seq x y z
N MET A 1 -4.55 -15.08 28.61
CA MET A 1 -5.38 -15.36 27.41
C MET A 1 -4.52 -16.15 26.44
N ARG A 2 -5.00 -17.25 25.86
CA ARG A 2 -4.24 -18.08 24.90
C ARG A 2 -4.87 -17.94 23.52
N ALA A 3 -4.06 -17.85 22.47
CA ALA A 3 -4.54 -17.80 21.09
C ALA A 3 -5.23 -19.12 20.70
N LYS A 4 -6.06 -19.11 19.66
CA LYS A 4 -6.65 -20.37 19.13
C LYS A 4 -5.53 -21.27 18.59
N PRO A 5 -5.63 -22.61 18.71
CA PRO A 5 -4.56 -23.53 18.29
C PRO A 5 -4.05 -23.32 16.86
N GLY A 6 -4.94 -22.98 15.93
CA GLY A 6 -4.58 -22.71 14.52
C GLY A 6 -3.76 -21.43 14.31
N ILE A 7 -3.63 -20.55 15.30
CA ILE A 7 -2.76 -19.36 15.25
C ILE A 7 -1.36 -19.70 15.78
N GLU A 8 -1.25 -20.67 16.70
CA GLU A 8 0.04 -20.99 17.36
C GLU A 8 1.08 -21.53 16.36
N SER A 9 0.65 -22.14 15.25
CA SER A 9 1.52 -22.66 14.20
C SER A 9 1.82 -21.67 13.08
N ILE A 10 1.21 -20.47 13.08
CA ILE A 10 1.41 -19.50 12.01
C ILE A 10 2.74 -18.79 12.22
N ILE A 11 3.58 -18.78 11.19
CA ILE A 11 4.79 -17.95 11.16
C ILE A 11 4.34 -16.48 11.16
N PRO A 12 4.80 -15.65 12.10
CA PRO A 12 4.46 -14.24 12.13
C PRO A 12 4.80 -13.57 10.80
N TYR A 13 3.86 -12.78 10.28
CA TYR A 13 4.09 -12.00 9.07
C TYR A 13 5.20 -10.98 9.30
N GLN A 14 6.22 -11.02 8.45
CA GLN A 14 7.26 -10.00 8.40
C GLN A 14 6.94 -9.02 7.28
N PRO A 15 6.50 -7.79 7.58
CA PRO A 15 6.28 -6.78 6.56
C PRO A 15 7.60 -6.44 5.87
N GLY A 16 7.52 -6.09 4.59
CA GLY A 16 8.67 -5.51 3.89
C GLY A 16 9.13 -4.22 4.56
N LYS A 17 10.44 -4.03 4.69
CA LYS A 17 11.01 -2.84 5.32
C LYS A 17 10.71 -1.57 4.48
N PRO A 18 10.18 -0.49 5.06
CA PRO A 18 9.95 0.77 4.36
C PRO A 18 11.24 1.37 3.80
N ILE A 19 11.14 2.11 2.69
CA ILE A 19 12.29 2.78 2.06
C ILE A 19 12.98 3.72 3.06
N GLU A 20 12.18 4.48 3.80
CA GLU A 20 12.64 5.49 4.75
C GLU A 20 13.37 4.86 5.94
N GLU A 21 13.00 3.64 6.33
CA GLU A 21 13.68 2.90 7.38
C GLU A 21 15.06 2.43 6.92
N VAL A 22 15.15 1.87 5.70
CA VAL A 22 16.43 1.50 5.09
C VAL A 22 17.35 2.72 4.96
N GLN A 23 16.82 3.86 4.53
CA GLN A 23 17.58 5.10 4.41
C GLN A 23 18.16 5.55 5.76
N ARG A 24 17.35 5.55 6.83
CA ARG A 24 17.80 5.95 8.17
C ARG A 24 18.84 5.00 8.74
N GLU A 25 18.63 3.68 8.64
CA GLU A 25 19.54 2.67 9.21
C GLU A 25 20.91 2.66 8.54
N LEU A 26 20.94 2.84 7.21
CA LEU A 26 22.16 2.73 6.41
C LEU A 26 22.80 4.08 6.07
N GLY A 27 22.18 5.20 6.48
CA GLY A 27 22.64 6.55 6.15
C GLY A 27 22.57 6.88 4.66
N LEU A 28 21.64 6.25 3.93
CA LEU A 28 21.50 6.42 2.49
C LEU A 28 20.58 7.61 2.17
N ARG A 29 20.99 8.43 1.21
CA ARG A 29 20.13 9.51 0.68
C ARG A 29 19.14 8.98 -0.35
N ASP A 30 19.58 8.05 -1.20
CA ASP A 30 18.78 7.52 -2.31
C ASP A 30 18.69 6.01 -2.22
N VAL A 31 17.49 5.48 -2.46
CA VAL A 31 17.18 4.05 -2.50
C VAL A 31 16.25 3.79 -3.68
N VAL A 32 16.61 2.81 -4.51
CA VAL A 32 15.76 2.35 -5.62
C VAL A 32 15.08 1.06 -5.19
N LYS A 33 13.75 1.08 -5.10
CA LYS A 33 12.94 -0.09 -4.72
C LYS A 33 12.60 -0.94 -5.93
N LEU A 34 13.04 -2.20 -5.95
CA LEU A 34 12.79 -3.19 -7.01
C LEU A 34 12.15 -4.49 -6.48
N ALA A 35 11.50 -4.42 -5.31
CA ALA A 35 11.13 -5.61 -4.52
C ALA A 35 9.63 -5.98 -4.55
N SER A 36 8.80 -5.31 -5.35
CA SER A 36 7.33 -5.47 -5.27
C SER A 36 6.59 -5.42 -6.61
N ASN A 37 7.30 -5.58 -7.74
CA ASN A 37 6.72 -5.50 -9.10
C ASN A 37 5.93 -4.19 -9.36
N GLU A 38 6.32 -3.10 -8.69
CA GLU A 38 5.72 -1.79 -8.87
C GLU A 38 6.10 -1.21 -10.24
N ASN A 39 5.21 -0.38 -10.81
CA ASN A 39 5.51 0.31 -12.06
C ASN A 39 6.52 1.46 -11.82
N PRO A 40 7.76 1.38 -12.35
CA PRO A 40 8.77 2.42 -12.14
C PRO A 40 8.40 3.76 -12.80
N LEU A 41 7.44 3.78 -13.73
CA LEU A 41 6.96 5.01 -14.37
C LEU A 41 5.96 5.79 -13.50
N GLY A 42 5.53 5.23 -12.37
CA GLY A 42 4.47 5.79 -11.55
C GLY A 42 3.06 5.60 -12.12
N PRO A 43 2.04 6.21 -11.49
CA PRO A 43 0.65 6.10 -11.92
C PRO A 43 0.36 6.92 -13.20
N SER A 44 -0.72 6.57 -13.91
CA SER A 44 -1.25 7.38 -15.01
C SER A 44 -1.59 8.81 -14.52
N PRO A 45 -1.22 9.88 -15.25
CA PRO A 45 -1.63 11.24 -14.90
C PRO A 45 -3.15 11.40 -14.77
N LEU A 46 -3.94 10.70 -15.59
CA LEU A 46 -5.40 10.73 -15.52
C LEU A 46 -5.92 10.12 -14.21
N ALA A 47 -5.26 9.07 -13.72
CA ALA A 47 -5.61 8.45 -12.45
C ALA A 47 -5.30 9.38 -11.27
N VAL A 48 -4.16 10.09 -11.32
CA VAL A 48 -3.78 11.08 -10.30
C VAL A 48 -4.82 12.19 -10.20
N GLU A 49 -5.26 12.76 -11.32
CA GLU A 49 -6.29 13.80 -11.33
C GLU A 49 -7.66 13.29 -10.85
N ALA A 50 -8.05 12.06 -11.25
CA ALA A 50 -9.28 11.45 -10.75
C ALA A 50 -9.27 11.27 -9.21
N ILE A 51 -8.14 10.84 -8.63
CA ILE A 51 -7.97 10.69 -7.19
C ILE A 51 -8.07 12.07 -6.49
N LYS A 52 -7.41 13.10 -7.02
CA LYS A 52 -7.48 14.46 -6.46
C LYS A 52 -8.92 14.99 -6.42
N HIS A 53 -9.69 14.78 -7.49
CA HIS A 53 -11.11 15.16 -7.52
C HIS A 53 -11.96 14.35 -6.54
N ALA A 54 -11.67 13.06 -6.37
CA ALA A 54 -12.39 12.19 -5.44
C ALA A 54 -12.06 12.47 -3.96
N ALA A 55 -10.88 13.03 -3.67
CA ALA A 55 -10.38 13.24 -2.30
C ALA A 55 -11.35 13.99 -1.38
N ALA A 56 -12.14 14.93 -1.91
CA ALA A 56 -13.12 15.70 -1.14
C ALA A 56 -14.33 14.89 -0.65
N LYS A 57 -14.51 13.64 -1.12
CA LYS A 57 -15.69 12.81 -0.82
C LYS A 57 -15.34 11.48 -0.13
N ILE A 58 -14.09 11.28 0.29
CA ILE A 58 -13.61 10.01 0.85
C ILE A 58 -14.25 9.63 2.20
N ASN A 59 -14.96 10.57 2.83
CA ASN A 59 -15.74 10.32 4.04
C ASN A 59 -17.05 9.56 3.77
N LEU A 60 -17.45 9.44 2.51
CA LEU A 60 -18.64 8.70 2.09
C LEU A 60 -18.24 7.28 1.69
N TYR A 61 -19.06 6.30 2.09
CA TYR A 61 -18.91 4.94 1.59
C TYR A 61 -19.07 4.91 0.06
N PRO A 62 -18.27 4.08 -0.65
CA PRO A 62 -18.43 3.91 -2.09
C PRO A 62 -19.74 3.16 -2.41
N ASP A 63 -20.15 3.24 -3.68
CA ASP A 63 -21.19 2.35 -4.19
C ASP A 63 -20.69 0.90 -4.15
N GLY A 64 -21.35 0.07 -3.34
CA GLY A 64 -21.00 -1.35 -3.16
C GLY A 64 -21.16 -2.19 -4.42
N ASN A 65 -21.92 -1.71 -5.43
CA ASN A 65 -22.10 -2.42 -6.69
C ASN A 65 -21.10 -1.99 -7.78
N ALA A 66 -20.24 -1.01 -7.49
CA ALA A 66 -19.28 -0.42 -8.43
C ALA A 66 -19.92 -0.11 -9.81
N TYR A 67 -21.10 0.52 -9.81
CA TYR A 67 -21.97 0.69 -10.98
C TYR A 67 -21.24 1.24 -12.22
N TYR A 68 -20.33 2.20 -12.02
CA TYR A 68 -19.59 2.85 -13.11
C TYR A 68 -18.42 2.05 -13.69
N LEU A 69 -18.07 0.89 -13.12
CA LEU A 69 -16.92 0.07 -13.52
C LEU A 69 -17.32 -1.26 -14.18
N LYS A 70 -18.61 -1.44 -14.48
CA LYS A 70 -19.14 -2.62 -15.18
C LYS A 70 -19.30 -2.37 -16.66
#